data_AF-A0A8I2YPE1-F1
#
_entry.id   AF-A0A8I2YPE1-F1
#
_cell.length_a   1.000
_cell.length_b   1.000
_cell.length_c   1.000
_cell.angle_alpha   90.00
_cell.angle_beta   90.00
_cell.angle_gamma   90.00
#
_symmetry.space_group_name_H-M   'P 1'
#
loop_
_entity.id
_entity.type
_entity.pdbx_description
1 polymer ?
#
loop_
_entity_poly.entity_id
_entity_poly.type
_entity_poly.pdbx_seq_one_letter_code
_entity_poly.pdbx_strand_id
1 'polypeptide(L)'
;MSWTPDDDDDDDDKAYTEAKPRRAKRRKTNTSKATATDAVANRVARASTSLTSLLDVFQHGLTTRASQETGDDGNDGSKNEGENEKGDQNQNQNQNENDGFESTMEGLLPEYLEVRQVLWAQSSGVALPDDNKGVDGGEGERELVRPLSRFELTRIVALVKQRKARHVASPSEWIALRKLQLQQERRRAGIRESSSVDIGTPTTLTVLDVPHTVPIPYVVFEGLRAIQTTRHEHSFAARVYGHTPQKTPGLIAVDWESRPPWTVLMDDIHAHYELAHPDRDQPERPCIPITYVSLRPSHLHQVHDLLARVFWDGIDVSDALHYTPERCTVIAMYGHLVVGAAFLSSPQETYITYLAVRAGWENAQIATTMLYHLIALHPHRDITLHVSANNPAMLLYNRFGFKAEEFIAGFYEAYLDTNSRASKNAFRLRLRR
;
A
#
# COMPACT_ATOMS: atom_id res chain seq x y z
N MET A 1 25.73 81.76 9.83
CA MET A 1 24.45 82.36 9.40
C MET A 1 23.62 81.23 8.80
N SER A 2 23.20 80.22 9.55
CA SER A 2 22.17 80.18 10.61
C SER A 2 20.79 80.60 10.10
N TRP A 3 20.01 79.60 9.67
CA TRP A 3 18.57 79.67 9.59
C TRP A 3 18.04 78.55 10.50
N THR A 4 17.39 78.97 11.57
CA THR A 4 16.58 78.14 12.47
C THR A 4 15.11 78.54 12.29
N PRO A 5 14.19 77.65 12.67
CA PRO A 5 12.86 77.50 12.08
C PRO A 5 11.78 78.28 12.83
N ASP A 6 10.68 78.55 12.13
CA ASP A 6 9.41 78.92 12.77
C ASP A 6 8.50 77.69 12.83
N ASP A 7 8.14 77.41 14.07
CA ASP A 7 7.06 76.56 14.54
C ASP A 7 5.71 77.12 14.06
N ASP A 8 4.78 76.24 13.69
CA ASP A 8 3.35 76.45 13.89
C ASP A 8 2.70 75.09 14.06
N ASP A 9 2.41 74.80 15.32
CA ASP A 9 1.47 73.80 15.81
C ASP A 9 0.06 74.13 15.31
N ASP A 10 -0.71 73.13 14.86
CA ASP A 10 -2.15 73.12 15.11
C ASP A 10 -2.68 71.67 15.10
N ASP A 11 -3.12 71.29 16.30
CA ASP A 11 -3.85 70.09 16.67
C ASP A 11 -5.17 69.97 15.88
N ASP A 12 -5.47 68.76 15.40
CA ASP A 12 -6.88 68.36 15.21
C ASP A 12 -7.02 66.82 15.28
N ASP A 13 -6.97 66.31 16.51
CA ASP A 13 -7.41 64.97 16.87
C ASP A 13 -8.94 64.85 16.77
N LYS A 14 -9.44 64.15 15.74
CA LYS A 14 -10.82 63.62 15.73
C LYS A 14 -10.83 62.10 15.64
N ALA A 15 -10.92 61.52 16.83
CA ALA A 15 -11.22 60.12 17.07
C ALA A 15 -12.52 59.67 16.40
N TYR A 16 -12.41 58.83 15.38
CA TYR A 16 -13.51 58.02 14.86
C TYR A 16 -13.53 56.68 15.59
N THR A 17 -14.47 56.52 16.53
CA THR A 17 -14.79 55.22 17.15
C THR A 17 -16.04 54.66 16.46
N GLU A 18 -15.85 53.74 15.51
CA GLU A 18 -16.96 53.08 14.83
C GLU A 18 -17.26 51.71 15.46
N ALA A 19 -18.51 51.56 15.87
CA ALA A 19 -19.04 50.46 16.67
C ALA A 19 -19.23 49.18 15.84
N LYS A 20 -18.70 48.06 16.34
CA LYS A 20 -18.97 46.69 15.85
C LYS A 20 -20.37 46.23 16.23
N PRO A 21 -21.21 45.76 15.28
CA PRO A 21 -22.41 44.99 15.64
C PRO A 21 -22.09 43.50 15.83
N ARG A 22 -22.38 43.00 17.04
CA ARG A 22 -22.42 41.57 17.39
C ARG A 22 -23.62 40.91 16.70
N ARG A 23 -23.43 39.82 15.94
CA ARG A 23 -24.53 39.02 15.38
C ARG A 23 -24.45 37.56 15.81
N ALA A 24 -25.62 37.00 16.07
CA ALA A 24 -25.90 35.95 17.04
C ALA A 24 -25.59 34.52 16.59
N LYS A 25 -25.24 33.69 17.58
CA LYS A 25 -25.22 32.23 17.56
C LYS A 25 -26.64 31.69 17.39
N ARG A 26 -26.86 30.81 16.41
CA ARG A 26 -28.12 30.06 16.23
C ARG A 26 -27.87 28.57 16.45
N ARG A 27 -28.24 28.07 17.64
CA ARG A 27 -28.43 26.64 17.94
C ARG A 27 -29.70 26.15 17.22
N LYS A 28 -29.65 24.94 16.66
CA LYS A 28 -30.83 24.07 16.49
C LYS A 28 -30.44 22.63 16.83
N THR A 29 -31.22 22.07 17.74
CA THR A 29 -31.19 20.70 18.24
C THR A 29 -32.16 19.81 17.42
N ASN A 30 -32.17 18.51 17.77
CA ASN A 30 -33.23 17.50 17.59
C ASN A 30 -33.15 16.66 16.29
N THR A 31 -33.38 15.34 16.24
CA THR A 31 -33.73 14.29 17.23
C THR A 31 -33.60 12.91 16.55
N SER A 32 -33.35 11.89 17.38
CA SER A 32 -33.32 10.44 17.18
C SER A 32 -34.36 9.77 16.27
N LYS A 33 -34.00 8.60 15.71
CA LYS A 33 -34.89 7.42 15.70
C LYS A 33 -34.11 6.10 15.61
N ALA A 34 -34.28 5.26 16.64
CA ALA A 34 -33.88 3.86 16.67
C ALA A 34 -35.15 2.99 16.59
N THR A 35 -35.04 1.77 16.05
CA THR A 35 -35.93 0.65 16.38
C THR A 35 -35.16 -0.67 16.26
N ALA A 36 -35.28 -1.46 17.32
CA ALA A 36 -34.69 -2.77 17.58
C ALA A 36 -35.55 -3.92 17.03
N THR A 37 -35.02 -5.15 17.15
CA THR A 37 -35.67 -6.45 17.46
C THR A 37 -34.82 -7.59 16.86
N ASP A 38 -34.74 -8.80 17.39
CA ASP A 38 -34.80 -9.36 18.75
C ASP A 38 -34.21 -10.78 18.65
N ALA A 39 -33.81 -11.36 19.79
CA ALA A 39 -33.08 -12.62 19.92
C ALA A 39 -34.00 -13.88 19.90
N VAL A 40 -33.48 -15.06 19.49
CA VAL A 40 -33.88 -16.38 20.03
C VAL A 40 -32.71 -17.38 19.92
N ALA A 41 -32.56 -18.19 20.97
CA ALA A 41 -31.45 -19.07 21.28
C ALA A 41 -31.67 -20.57 20.93
N ASN A 42 -30.54 -21.30 20.96
CA ASN A 42 -30.33 -22.64 21.51
C ASN A 42 -30.55 -23.95 20.69
N ARG A 43 -29.44 -24.72 20.70
CA ARG A 43 -29.25 -26.15 21.04
C ARG A 43 -28.90 -27.15 19.93
N VAL A 44 -27.74 -27.76 20.19
CA VAL A 44 -27.04 -28.86 19.53
C VAL A 44 -27.66 -30.21 19.89
N ALA A 45 -27.70 -31.15 18.94
CA ALA A 45 -27.69 -32.59 19.19
C ALA A 45 -26.70 -33.26 18.22
N ARG A 46 -25.71 -33.95 18.79
CA ARG A 46 -24.71 -34.77 18.08
C ARG A 46 -25.29 -36.16 17.81
N ALA A 47 -25.08 -36.68 16.62
CA ALA A 47 -25.09 -38.12 16.34
C ALA A 47 -23.82 -38.46 15.55
N SER A 48 -23.03 -39.36 16.11
CA SER A 48 -21.78 -39.89 15.60
C SER A 48 -22.05 -41.11 14.71
N THR A 49 -21.53 -41.13 13.49
CA THR A 49 -21.41 -42.35 12.68
C THR A 49 -20.01 -42.49 12.12
N SER A 50 -19.52 -43.72 12.26
CA SER A 50 -18.17 -44.30 12.13
C SER A 50 -17.29 -43.82 10.96
N LEU A 51 -15.99 -43.64 11.30
CA LEU A 51 -14.86 -43.15 10.50
C LEU A 51 -14.18 -44.21 9.60
N THR A 52 -14.65 -45.46 9.57
CA THR A 52 -13.89 -46.56 8.97
C THR A 52 -13.96 -46.69 7.45
N SER A 53 -14.92 -46.04 6.78
CA SER A 53 -15.10 -46.14 5.32
C SER A 53 -14.33 -45.07 4.51
N LEU A 54 -13.82 -44.02 5.15
CA LEU A 54 -13.13 -42.90 4.49
C LEU A 54 -11.60 -43.12 4.37
N LEU A 55 -11.05 -44.08 5.12
CA LEU A 55 -9.61 -44.32 5.24
C LEU A 55 -9.04 -45.31 4.19
N ASP A 56 -9.88 -46.14 3.56
CA ASP A 56 -9.42 -47.14 2.57
C ASP A 56 -8.93 -46.53 1.25
N VAL A 57 -9.28 -45.28 0.95
CA VAL A 57 -8.86 -44.59 -0.29
C VAL A 57 -7.45 -44.01 -0.18
N PHE A 58 -6.94 -43.76 1.04
CA PHE A 58 -5.66 -43.08 1.26
C PHE A 58 -4.50 -44.01 1.65
N GLN A 59 -4.76 -45.20 2.21
CA GLN A 59 -3.69 -46.10 2.67
C GLN A 59 -3.00 -46.92 1.56
N HIS A 60 -3.56 -47.04 0.37
CA HIS A 60 -2.94 -47.82 -0.72
C HIS A 60 -1.84 -47.08 -1.53
N GLY A 61 -1.45 -45.87 -1.13
CA GLY A 61 -0.46 -45.07 -1.87
C GLY A 61 0.98 -45.11 -1.35
N LEU A 62 1.27 -45.70 -0.19
CA LEU A 62 2.58 -45.48 0.48
C LEU A 62 3.31 -46.72 1.02
N THR A 63 2.87 -47.94 0.72
CA THR A 63 3.55 -49.17 1.19
C THR A 63 4.20 -49.96 0.05
N THR A 64 5.42 -49.59 -0.32
CA THR A 64 6.52 -50.41 -0.88
C THR A 64 7.74 -49.48 -0.94
N ARG A 65 8.97 -49.75 -0.47
CA ARG A 65 9.74 -50.98 -0.26
C ARG A 65 11.00 -50.60 0.53
N ALA A 66 11.21 -51.20 1.71
CA ALA A 66 12.51 -51.24 2.37
C ALA A 66 12.64 -52.61 3.03
N SER A 67 13.43 -53.51 2.42
CA SER A 67 14.30 -54.50 3.07
C SER A 67 14.91 -55.50 2.07
N GLN A 68 16.19 -55.84 2.34
CA GLN A 68 16.99 -57.03 1.92
C GLN A 68 17.44 -57.11 0.45
N GLU A 69 18.69 -57.48 0.07
CA GLU A 69 19.76 -58.29 0.69
C GLU A 69 21.11 -58.06 -0.07
N THR A 70 22.26 -57.87 0.63
CA THR A 70 23.49 -58.73 0.69
C THR A 70 24.54 -58.68 -0.43
N GLY A 71 25.82 -58.67 -0.01
CA GLY A 71 27.02 -59.14 -0.75
C GLY A 71 28.09 -58.07 -0.97
N ASP A 72 29.17 -58.02 -0.16
CA ASP A 72 30.54 -58.51 -0.47
C ASP A 72 31.26 -57.59 -1.49
N ASP A 73 32.46 -57.00 -1.30
CA ASP A 73 33.70 -57.46 -0.67
C ASP A 73 34.71 -56.26 -0.69
N GLY A 74 35.75 -56.21 0.18
CA GLY A 74 36.93 -55.34 -0.07
C GLY A 74 37.52 -54.50 1.07
N ASN A 75 38.26 -55.18 1.94
CA ASN A 75 39.24 -54.76 2.96
C ASN A 75 40.30 -53.70 2.53
N ASP A 76 40.62 -52.71 3.38
CA ASP A 76 41.95 -52.58 4.03
C ASP A 76 41.96 -51.54 5.17
N GLY A 77 42.70 -51.85 6.24
CA GLY A 77 42.54 -51.26 7.57
C GLY A 77 43.44 -50.09 7.93
N SER A 78 43.18 -49.51 9.11
CA SER A 78 44.21 -49.19 10.11
C SER A 78 43.58 -48.69 11.42
N LYS A 79 44.19 -49.17 12.51
CA LYS A 79 43.86 -49.00 13.92
C LYS A 79 43.97 -47.54 14.38
N ASN A 80 43.13 -47.13 15.33
CA ASN A 80 43.63 -46.70 16.64
C ASN A 80 42.52 -46.59 17.69
N GLU A 81 42.82 -47.16 18.84
CA GLU A 81 42.09 -47.10 20.11
C GLU A 81 42.26 -45.73 20.78
N GLY A 82 41.27 -45.32 21.58
CA GLY A 82 41.37 -44.12 22.40
C GLY A 82 40.03 -43.74 23.03
N GLU A 83 39.77 -44.32 24.20
CA GLU A 83 38.69 -44.00 25.14
C GLU A 83 38.60 -42.50 25.45
N ASN A 84 37.38 -41.93 25.49
CA ASN A 84 36.88 -41.30 26.71
C ASN A 84 35.42 -40.84 26.63
N GLU A 85 34.76 -41.06 27.76
CA GLU A 85 33.39 -40.75 28.12
C GLU A 85 33.12 -39.24 28.19
N LYS A 86 31.93 -38.81 27.73
CA LYS A 86 30.95 -37.98 28.50
C LYS A 86 29.84 -37.43 27.60
N GLY A 87 28.60 -37.59 28.07
CA GLY A 87 27.46 -36.73 27.77
C GLY A 87 26.68 -37.11 26.50
N ASP A 88 25.46 -37.62 26.66
CA ASP A 88 24.28 -36.74 26.53
C ASP A 88 22.96 -37.50 26.70
N GLN A 89 22.13 -36.92 27.55
CA GLN A 89 20.70 -37.19 27.64
C GLN A 89 20.03 -36.55 26.42
N ASN A 90 19.67 -37.32 25.38
CA ASN A 90 18.51 -36.99 24.54
C ASN A 90 18.17 -38.14 23.58
N GLN A 91 17.32 -39.07 24.02
CA GLN A 91 16.61 -39.97 23.13
C GLN A 91 15.15 -40.01 23.53
N ASN A 92 14.39 -39.01 23.07
CA ASN A 92 12.94 -39.13 22.86
C ASN A 92 12.40 -37.93 22.06
N GLN A 93 12.81 -37.80 20.79
CA GLN A 93 12.25 -36.73 19.92
C GLN A 93 11.97 -37.12 18.46
N ASN A 94 12.15 -38.38 18.05
CA ASN A 94 11.95 -38.76 16.63
C ASN A 94 10.74 -39.67 16.37
N GLN A 95 9.63 -39.48 17.11
CA GLN A 95 8.35 -40.14 16.76
C GLN A 95 7.17 -39.18 16.52
N ASN A 96 7.33 -37.86 16.64
CA ASN A 96 6.21 -36.91 16.54
C ASN A 96 6.04 -36.16 15.20
N GLU A 97 6.83 -36.47 14.16
CA GLU A 97 6.75 -35.72 12.89
C GLU A 97 5.73 -36.29 11.88
N ASN A 98 5.15 -37.47 12.13
CA ASN A 98 4.17 -38.07 11.22
C ASN A 98 2.70 -37.72 11.50
N ASP A 99 2.39 -37.03 12.60
CA ASP A 99 1.01 -36.62 12.93
C ASP A 99 0.58 -35.31 12.22
N GLY A 100 1.46 -34.73 11.39
CA GLY A 100 1.36 -33.33 10.96
C GLY A 100 0.22 -32.99 10.00
N PHE A 101 -0.35 -33.98 9.28
CA PHE A 101 -1.50 -33.74 8.40
C PHE A 101 -2.82 -34.17 9.05
N GLU A 102 -2.89 -35.40 9.57
CA GLU A 102 -4.09 -35.92 10.21
C GLU A 102 -4.47 -35.07 11.43
N SER A 103 -3.52 -34.72 12.30
CA SER A 103 -3.80 -33.87 13.47
C SER A 103 -4.27 -32.46 13.08
N THR A 104 -3.67 -31.85 12.04
CA THR A 104 -4.16 -30.55 11.54
C THR A 104 -5.54 -30.65 10.92
N MET A 105 -5.83 -31.73 10.19
CA MET A 105 -7.12 -31.89 9.55
C MET A 105 -8.19 -32.23 10.58
N GLU A 106 -7.89 -33.07 11.56
CA GLU A 106 -8.73 -33.34 12.74
C GLU A 106 -8.99 -32.09 13.58
N GLY A 107 -8.05 -31.14 13.63
CA GLY A 107 -8.27 -29.84 14.26
C GLY A 107 -9.23 -28.93 13.48
N LEU A 108 -9.25 -29.03 12.15
CA LEU A 108 -10.12 -28.22 11.27
C LEU A 108 -11.45 -28.90 10.96
N LEU A 109 -11.55 -30.22 11.12
CA LEU A 109 -12.70 -31.04 10.77
C LEU A 109 -13.97 -30.70 11.57
N PRO A 110 -13.92 -30.46 12.90
CA PRO A 110 -15.12 -30.11 13.67
C PRO A 110 -15.73 -28.79 13.20
N GLU A 111 -14.90 -27.78 12.94
CA GLU A 111 -15.33 -26.48 12.43
C GLU A 111 -15.89 -26.59 11.00
N TYR A 112 -15.25 -27.42 10.16
CA TYR A 112 -15.75 -27.73 8.82
C TYR A 112 -17.12 -28.41 8.86
N LEU A 113 -17.29 -29.43 9.71
CA LEU A 113 -18.54 -30.17 9.88
C LEU A 113 -19.64 -29.29 10.50
N GLU A 114 -19.30 -28.39 11.42
CA GLU A 114 -20.24 -27.43 12.00
C GLU A 114 -20.72 -26.41 10.96
N VAL A 115 -19.80 -25.84 10.16
CA VAL A 115 -20.17 -24.94 9.06
C VAL A 115 -21.02 -25.67 8.01
N ARG A 116 -20.69 -26.93 7.71
CA ARG A 116 -21.47 -27.80 6.81
C ARG A 116 -22.87 -28.06 7.38
N GLN A 117 -23.00 -28.42 8.66
CA GLN A 117 -24.30 -28.67 9.30
C GLN A 117 -25.17 -27.41 9.36
N VAL A 118 -24.58 -26.25 9.68
CA VAL A 118 -25.30 -24.96 9.69
C VAL A 118 -25.80 -24.59 8.29
N LEU A 119 -24.99 -24.81 7.25
CA LEU A 119 -25.39 -24.53 5.87
C LEU A 119 -26.35 -25.58 5.29
N TRP A 120 -26.24 -26.84 5.69
CA TRP A 120 -27.23 -27.87 5.37
C TRP A 120 -28.56 -27.56 6.03
N ALA A 121 -28.60 -27.21 7.32
CA ALA A 121 -29.83 -26.77 7.99
C ALA A 121 -30.46 -25.52 7.34
N GLN A 122 -29.65 -24.64 6.74
CA GLN A 122 -30.12 -23.47 5.99
C GLN A 122 -30.58 -23.79 4.56
N SER A 123 -30.13 -24.90 3.96
CA SER A 123 -30.46 -25.30 2.58
C SER A 123 -31.51 -26.41 2.50
N SER A 124 -31.73 -27.18 3.57
CA SER A 124 -32.77 -28.22 3.68
C SER A 124 -34.19 -27.67 3.90
N GLY A 125 -34.44 -26.39 3.63
CA GLY A 125 -35.78 -25.85 3.46
C GLY A 125 -36.43 -26.22 2.11
N VAL A 126 -35.77 -27.03 1.28
CA VAL A 126 -36.25 -27.45 -0.05
C VAL A 126 -36.23 -28.97 -0.16
N ALA A 127 -37.44 -29.53 -0.06
CA ALA A 127 -37.94 -30.83 -0.55
C ALA A 127 -37.16 -32.12 -0.22
N LEU A 128 -37.83 -32.99 0.54
CA LEU A 128 -37.62 -34.43 0.59
C LEU A 128 -37.72 -35.03 -0.84
N PRO A 129 -36.85 -35.96 -1.26
CA PRO A 129 -37.12 -36.83 -2.38
C PRO A 129 -38.01 -37.99 -1.95
N ASP A 130 -39.03 -38.27 -2.76
CA ASP A 130 -39.95 -39.41 -2.65
C ASP A 130 -39.22 -40.76 -2.52
N ASP A 131 -39.71 -41.57 -1.58
CA ASP A 131 -39.49 -43.00 -1.48
C ASP A 131 -40.07 -43.71 -2.72
N ASN A 132 -39.25 -43.94 -3.75
CA ASN A 132 -39.34 -45.15 -4.60
C ASN A 132 -38.31 -45.15 -5.74
N LYS A 133 -37.24 -45.92 -5.57
CA LYS A 133 -36.74 -46.84 -6.60
C LYS A 133 -35.65 -47.75 -6.01
N GLY A 134 -35.88 -49.05 -6.12
CA GLY A 134 -35.02 -50.09 -5.59
C GLY A 134 -33.80 -50.41 -6.46
N VAL A 135 -32.79 -50.94 -5.76
CA VAL A 135 -32.04 -52.18 -6.05
C VAL A 135 -31.34 -52.28 -7.41
N ASP A 136 -30.02 -52.08 -7.38
CA ASP A 136 -28.94 -53.02 -7.80
C ASP A 136 -27.63 -52.22 -7.77
N GLY A 137 -26.65 -52.51 -6.92
CA GLY A 137 -25.70 -53.62 -7.07
C GLY A 137 -24.30 -52.99 -7.16
N GLY A 138 -23.44 -53.23 -6.17
CA GLY A 138 -22.34 -52.34 -5.83
C GLY A 138 -21.15 -52.25 -6.79
N GLU A 139 -20.55 -51.06 -6.82
CA GLU A 139 -19.11 -50.79 -6.82
C GLU A 139 -18.95 -49.48 -6.02
N GLY A 140 -18.01 -49.45 -5.07
CA GLY A 140 -17.91 -48.39 -4.07
C GLY A 140 -17.87 -46.99 -4.68
N GLU A 141 -18.96 -46.24 -4.48
CA GLU A 141 -19.00 -44.80 -4.76
C GLU A 141 -17.87 -44.14 -3.96
N ARG A 142 -16.77 -43.84 -4.64
CA ARG A 142 -15.83 -42.82 -4.19
C ARG A 142 -16.67 -41.56 -4.03
N GLU A 143 -17.06 -41.26 -2.80
CA GLU A 143 -17.88 -40.10 -2.45
C GLU A 143 -17.14 -38.88 -3.01
N LEU A 144 -17.64 -38.39 -4.16
CA LEU A 144 -17.04 -37.28 -4.88
C LEU A 144 -17.11 -36.06 -3.96
N VAL A 145 -15.99 -35.78 -3.29
CA VAL A 145 -15.88 -34.65 -2.36
C VAL A 145 -16.20 -33.40 -3.16
N ARG A 146 -17.40 -32.85 -2.93
CA ARG A 146 -17.87 -31.64 -3.58
C ARG A 146 -16.87 -30.51 -3.31
N PRO A 147 -16.45 -29.75 -4.34
CA PRO A 147 -15.53 -28.65 -4.14
C PRO A 147 -16.15 -27.58 -3.24
N LEU A 148 -15.33 -26.98 -2.37
CA LEU A 148 -15.73 -25.94 -1.43
C LEU A 148 -16.47 -24.80 -2.14
N SER A 149 -17.57 -24.35 -1.55
CA SER A 149 -18.32 -23.17 -1.99
C SER A 149 -17.46 -21.91 -1.89
N ARG A 150 -17.77 -20.88 -2.70
CA ARG A 150 -17.11 -19.56 -2.64
C ARG A 150 -17.19 -18.95 -1.23
N PHE A 151 -18.32 -19.16 -0.56
CA PHE A 151 -18.55 -18.65 0.79
C PHE A 151 -17.71 -19.39 1.83
N GLU A 152 -17.69 -20.72 1.76
CA GLU A 152 -16.90 -21.59 2.66
C GLU A 152 -15.41 -21.26 2.56
N LEU A 153 -14.88 -21.18 1.33
CA LEU A 153 -13.48 -20.86 1.07
C LEU A 153 -13.09 -19.48 1.64
N THR A 154 -13.97 -18.48 1.48
CA THR A 154 -13.71 -17.12 1.98
C THR A 154 -13.72 -17.10 3.52
N ARG A 155 -14.64 -17.84 4.16
CA ARG A 155 -14.75 -17.92 5.61
C ARG A 155 -13.57 -18.64 6.23
N ILE A 156 -13.12 -19.75 5.64
CA ILE A 156 -11.95 -20.51 6.09
C ILE A 156 -10.69 -19.66 5.98
N VAL A 157 -10.47 -18.96 4.85
CA VAL A 157 -9.31 -18.07 4.69
C VAL A 157 -9.34 -16.92 5.71
N ALA A 158 -10.52 -16.39 6.05
CA ALA A 158 -10.66 -15.36 7.08
C ALA A 158 -10.33 -15.87 8.49
N LEU A 159 -10.82 -17.06 8.84
CA LEU A 159 -10.55 -17.69 10.15
C LEU A 159 -9.08 -18.03 10.34
N VAL A 160 -8.42 -18.61 9.32
CA VAL A 160 -6.99 -18.92 9.39
C VAL A 160 -6.16 -17.64 9.51
N LYS A 161 -6.54 -16.56 8.82
CA LYS A 161 -5.90 -15.24 8.97
C LYS A 161 -6.09 -14.65 10.37
N GLN A 162 -7.24 -14.86 11.00
CA GLN A 162 -7.50 -14.42 12.36
C GLN A 162 -6.71 -15.23 13.40
N ARG A 163 -6.56 -16.54 13.18
CA ARG A 163 -5.76 -17.44 14.04
C ARG A 163 -4.26 -17.14 13.94
N LYS A 164 -3.78 -16.74 12.76
CA LYS A 164 -2.40 -16.27 12.52
C LYS A 164 -1.98 -15.08 13.40
N ALA A 165 -2.93 -14.27 13.87
CA ALA A 165 -2.62 -13.19 14.81
C ALA A 165 -2.23 -13.69 16.22
N ARG A 166 -2.39 -14.99 16.50
CA ARG A 166 -2.19 -15.59 17.83
C ARG A 166 -1.13 -16.69 17.88
N HIS A 167 -0.78 -17.34 16.76
CA HIS A 167 0.22 -18.42 16.73
C HIS A 167 1.05 -18.46 15.43
N VAL A 168 2.28 -18.99 15.52
CA VAL A 168 3.15 -19.29 14.37
C VAL A 168 2.57 -20.51 13.64
N ALA A 169 2.14 -20.31 12.39
CA ALA A 169 1.49 -21.34 11.59
C ALA A 169 2.49 -22.40 11.07
N SER A 170 2.06 -23.66 11.08
CA SER A 170 2.83 -24.81 10.58
C SER A 170 3.02 -24.75 9.06
N PRO A 171 4.12 -25.28 8.49
CA PRO A 171 4.33 -25.33 7.03
C PRO A 171 3.17 -25.96 6.25
N SER A 172 2.50 -26.98 6.80
CA SER A 172 1.33 -27.61 6.17
C SER A 172 0.13 -26.66 6.09
N GLU A 173 -0.10 -25.86 7.13
CA GLU A 173 -1.14 -24.83 7.17
C GLU A 173 -0.87 -23.74 6.13
N TRP A 174 0.39 -23.34 5.95
CA TRP A 174 0.78 -22.37 4.92
C TRP A 174 0.50 -22.88 3.51
N ILE A 175 0.82 -24.15 3.24
CA ILE A 175 0.57 -24.79 1.95
C ILE A 175 -0.94 -24.86 1.70
N ALA A 176 -1.74 -25.26 2.70
CA ALA A 176 -3.19 -25.32 2.59
C ALA A 176 -3.81 -23.93 2.34
N LEU A 177 -3.41 -22.93 3.12
CA LEU A 177 -3.87 -21.54 2.96
C LEU A 177 -3.51 -21.00 1.57
N ARG A 178 -2.29 -21.26 1.10
CA ARG A 178 -1.83 -20.83 -0.22
C ARG A 178 -2.64 -21.49 -1.33
N LYS A 179 -2.95 -22.78 -1.22
CA LYS A 179 -3.81 -23.49 -2.18
C LYS A 179 -5.23 -22.93 -2.21
N LEU A 180 -5.81 -22.64 -1.05
CA LEU A 180 -7.15 -22.02 -0.95
C LEU A 180 -7.18 -20.61 -1.56
N GLN A 181 -6.16 -19.78 -1.30
CA GLN A 181 -6.04 -18.46 -1.92
C GLN A 181 -5.87 -18.54 -3.44
N LEU A 182 -5.03 -19.46 -3.91
CA LEU A 182 -4.83 -19.67 -5.35
C LEU A 182 -6.13 -20.10 -6.02
N GLN A 183 -6.91 -20.98 -5.38
CA GLN A 183 -8.23 -21.38 -5.86
C GLN A 183 -9.21 -20.20 -5.89
N GLN A 184 -9.17 -19.31 -4.89
CA GLN A 184 -9.97 -18.08 -4.87
C GLN A 184 -9.67 -17.19 -6.08
N GLU A 185 -8.39 -16.95 -6.35
CA GLU A 185 -7.94 -16.09 -7.45
C GLU A 185 -8.21 -16.70 -8.82
N ARG A 186 -8.00 -18.01 -8.99
CA ARG A 186 -8.37 -18.73 -10.23
C ARG A 186 -9.86 -18.61 -10.55
N ARG A 187 -10.72 -18.75 -9.54
CA ARG A 187 -12.17 -18.58 -9.70
C ARG A 187 -12.56 -17.14 -10.03
N ARG A 188 -11.87 -16.14 -9.47
CA ARG A 188 -12.05 -14.72 -9.82
C ARG A 188 -11.64 -14.43 -11.26
N ALA A 189 -10.56 -15.05 -11.72
CA ALA A 189 -10.08 -14.95 -13.09
C ALA A 189 -10.91 -15.78 -14.09
N GLY A 190 -11.96 -16.47 -13.65
CA GLY A 190 -12.81 -17.30 -14.52
C GLY A 190 -12.10 -18.54 -15.10
N ILE A 191 -10.94 -18.90 -14.56
CA ILE A 191 -10.19 -20.09 -14.97
C ILE A 191 -10.94 -21.30 -14.42
N ARG A 192 -11.64 -22.03 -15.29
CA ARG A 192 -12.28 -23.30 -14.91
C ARG A 192 -11.19 -24.26 -14.47
N GLU A 193 -11.31 -24.78 -13.25
CA GLU A 193 -10.58 -25.98 -12.85
C GLU A 193 -10.96 -27.06 -13.84
N SER A 194 -10.01 -27.50 -14.67
CA SER A 194 -10.16 -28.76 -15.39
C SER A 194 -10.47 -29.79 -14.32
N SER A 195 -11.69 -30.32 -14.35
CA SER A 195 -12.11 -31.48 -13.56
C SER A 195 -10.94 -32.44 -13.55
N SER A 196 -10.49 -32.83 -12.35
CA SER A 196 -9.48 -33.84 -12.09
C SER A 196 -9.17 -34.64 -13.33
N VAL A 197 -8.07 -34.29 -14.01
CA VAL A 197 -7.45 -35.27 -14.89
C VAL A 197 -7.25 -36.46 -13.98
N ASP A 198 -7.90 -37.58 -14.29
CA ASP A 198 -7.52 -38.86 -13.71
C ASP A 198 -6.05 -39.03 -14.06
N ILE A 199 -5.19 -38.58 -13.16
CA ILE A 199 -3.78 -38.92 -13.16
C ILE A 199 -3.79 -40.36 -12.70
N GLY A 200 -4.15 -41.28 -13.61
CA GLY A 200 -3.74 -42.66 -13.49
C GLY A 200 -2.24 -42.59 -13.33
N THR A 201 -1.77 -42.90 -12.12
CA THR A 201 -0.37 -42.76 -11.71
C THR A 201 0.52 -43.39 -12.77
N PRO A 202 1.22 -42.61 -13.62
CA PRO A 202 2.24 -43.21 -14.45
C PRO A 202 3.38 -43.51 -13.49
N THR A 203 3.63 -44.81 -13.26
CA THR A 203 4.69 -45.37 -12.41
C THR A 203 6.11 -45.03 -12.89
N THR A 204 6.25 -44.12 -13.85
CA THR A 204 7.52 -43.69 -14.42
C THR A 204 7.39 -42.20 -14.72
N LEU A 205 8.09 -41.39 -13.93
CA LEU A 205 8.32 -39.99 -14.27
C LEU A 205 9.11 -39.96 -15.58
N THR A 206 8.42 -39.69 -16.69
CA THR A 206 9.08 -39.38 -17.95
C THR A 206 9.89 -38.12 -17.70
N VAL A 207 11.21 -38.27 -17.71
CA VAL A 207 12.15 -37.14 -17.70
C VAL A 207 11.68 -36.17 -18.78
N LEU A 208 11.44 -34.91 -18.41
CA LEU A 208 11.11 -33.88 -19.37
C LEU A 208 12.25 -33.84 -20.38
N ASP A 209 12.00 -34.27 -21.61
CA ASP A 209 12.96 -34.09 -22.70
C ASP A 209 13.25 -32.59 -22.76
N VAL A 210 14.48 -32.23 -22.38
CA VAL A 210 14.97 -30.86 -22.47
C VAL A 210 14.88 -30.53 -23.96
N PRO A 211 13.99 -29.61 -24.38
CA PRO A 211 13.83 -29.32 -25.79
C PRO A 211 15.19 -28.94 -26.35
N HIS A 212 15.61 -29.65 -27.40
CA HIS A 212 16.85 -29.36 -28.09
C HIS A 212 16.92 -27.86 -28.37
N THR A 213 17.90 -27.21 -27.75
CA THR A 213 18.11 -25.77 -27.86
C THR A 213 18.46 -25.46 -29.30
N VAL A 214 17.47 -25.08 -30.09
CA VAL A 214 17.70 -24.46 -31.39
C VAL A 214 18.53 -23.20 -31.11
N PRO A 215 19.68 -23.00 -31.77
CA PRO A 215 20.50 -21.81 -31.56
C PRO A 215 19.65 -20.58 -31.86
N ILE A 216 19.40 -19.79 -30.82
CA ILE A 216 18.59 -18.59 -30.90
C ILE A 216 19.29 -17.64 -31.89
N PRO A 217 18.59 -17.08 -32.90
CA PRO A 217 19.19 -16.16 -33.86
C PRO A 217 19.87 -14.99 -33.15
N TYR A 218 21.08 -14.63 -33.59
CA TYR A 218 21.90 -13.57 -32.98
C TYR A 218 21.14 -12.24 -32.81
N VAL A 219 20.26 -11.91 -33.77
CA VAL A 219 19.41 -10.71 -33.75
C VAL A 219 18.47 -10.67 -32.54
N VAL A 220 17.96 -11.83 -32.11
CA VAL A 220 17.10 -11.93 -30.91
C VAL A 220 17.95 -11.75 -29.65
N PHE A 221 19.17 -12.30 -29.64
CA PHE A 221 20.11 -12.11 -28.53
C PHE A 221 20.53 -10.65 -28.37
N GLU A 222 20.77 -9.95 -29.48
CA GLU A 222 21.07 -8.52 -29.48
C GLU A 222 19.87 -7.71 -29.02
N GLY A 223 18.66 -8.03 -29.51
CA GLY A 223 17.42 -7.41 -29.05
C GLY A 223 17.17 -7.61 -27.55
N LEU A 224 17.45 -8.80 -27.01
CA LEU A 224 17.33 -9.07 -25.57
C LEU A 224 18.39 -8.33 -24.75
N ARG A 225 19.64 -8.22 -25.25
CA ARG A 225 20.72 -7.45 -24.61
C ARG A 225 20.48 -5.94 -24.67
N ALA A 226 19.75 -5.46 -25.69
CA ALA A 226 19.38 -4.06 -25.83
C ALA A 226 18.27 -3.63 -24.84
N ILE A 227 17.52 -4.57 -24.26
CA ILE A 227 16.55 -4.29 -23.19
C ILE A 227 17.32 -4.04 -21.89
N GLN A 228 17.73 -2.79 -21.67
CA GLN A 228 18.41 -2.37 -20.45
C GLN A 228 17.45 -2.25 -19.25
N THR A 229 16.17 -1.97 -19.50
CA THR A 229 15.16 -1.82 -18.45
C THR A 229 13.86 -2.51 -18.85
N THR A 230 13.31 -3.31 -17.93
CA THR A 230 11.94 -3.81 -18.04
C THR A 230 11.06 -3.09 -17.03
N ARG A 231 9.89 -2.61 -17.44
CA ARG A 231 8.90 -2.08 -16.49
C ARG A 231 8.66 -3.12 -15.39
N HIS A 232 8.68 -2.67 -14.14
CA HIS A 232 8.57 -3.56 -12.98
C HIS A 232 7.36 -4.49 -13.09
N GLU A 233 6.23 -4.02 -13.63
CA GLU A 233 5.00 -4.79 -13.88
C GLU A 233 5.20 -6.10 -14.65
N HIS A 234 6.21 -6.15 -15.53
CA HIS A 234 6.53 -7.31 -16.37
C HIS A 234 7.82 -8.02 -15.91
N SER A 235 8.47 -7.51 -14.88
CA SER A 235 9.72 -8.05 -14.34
C SER A 235 9.48 -9.41 -13.67
N PHE A 236 10.53 -10.22 -13.62
CA PHE A 236 10.54 -11.45 -12.84
C PHE A 236 10.31 -11.17 -11.35
N ALA A 237 10.83 -10.06 -10.84
CA ALA A 237 10.61 -9.60 -9.46
C ALA A 237 9.12 -9.39 -9.16
N ALA A 238 8.35 -8.75 -10.04
CA ALA A 238 6.91 -8.60 -9.85
C ALA A 238 6.14 -9.93 -9.89
N ARG A 239 6.64 -10.93 -10.61
CA ARG A 239 6.06 -12.29 -10.60
C ARG A 239 6.37 -13.05 -9.32
N VAL A 240 7.58 -12.89 -8.77
CA VAL A 240 8.02 -13.55 -7.52
C VAL A 240 7.38 -12.91 -6.29
N TYR A 241 7.38 -11.58 -6.21
CA TYR A 241 6.87 -10.83 -5.04
C TYR A 241 5.38 -10.47 -5.15
N GLY A 242 4.77 -10.73 -6.31
CA GLY A 242 3.41 -10.30 -6.63
C GLY A 242 3.36 -8.86 -7.10
N HIS A 243 2.59 -8.60 -8.15
CA HIS A 243 2.29 -7.25 -8.60
C HIS A 243 1.25 -6.61 -7.67
N THR A 244 1.68 -6.16 -6.50
CA THR A 244 1.01 -5.03 -5.85
C THR A 244 1.68 -3.80 -6.44
N PRO A 245 1.06 -3.06 -7.37
CA PRO A 245 1.53 -1.70 -7.60
C PRO A 245 1.50 -1.07 -6.21
N GLN A 246 2.64 -0.58 -5.72
CA GLN A 246 2.63 0.31 -4.58
C GLN A 246 1.81 1.51 -5.06
N LYS A 247 0.49 1.45 -4.84
CA LYS A 247 -0.36 2.62 -4.88
C LYS A 247 0.16 3.43 -3.71
N THR A 248 1.17 4.26 -3.94
CA THR A 248 1.49 5.37 -3.06
C THR A 248 0.18 6.13 -2.93
N PRO A 249 -0.50 6.04 -1.77
CA PRO A 249 -1.83 6.59 -1.65
C PRO A 249 -1.72 8.08 -1.89
N GLY A 250 -2.54 8.59 -2.81
CA GLY A 250 -2.53 10.00 -3.19
C GLY A 250 -1.49 10.39 -4.24
N LEU A 251 -0.86 9.47 -4.97
CA LEU A 251 0.05 9.83 -6.05
C LEU A 251 -0.69 10.56 -7.19
N ILE A 252 -0.21 11.76 -7.51
CA ILE A 252 -0.74 12.64 -8.56
C ILE A 252 0.14 12.51 -9.81
N ALA A 253 1.45 12.66 -9.66
CA ALA A 253 2.41 12.62 -10.76
C ALA A 253 3.81 12.24 -10.29
N VAL A 254 4.65 11.77 -11.20
CA VAL A 254 6.07 11.49 -10.98
C VAL A 254 6.87 12.20 -12.05
N ASP A 255 7.89 12.92 -11.64
CA ASP A 255 8.77 13.70 -12.48
C ASP A 255 10.21 13.19 -12.34
N TRP A 256 10.73 12.70 -13.46
CA TRP A 256 12.09 12.19 -13.60
C TRP A 256 13.03 13.17 -14.30
N GLU A 257 12.49 14.27 -14.84
CA GLU A 257 13.22 15.20 -15.71
C GLU A 257 13.75 16.38 -14.91
N SER A 258 13.01 16.83 -13.89
CA SER A 258 13.40 17.96 -13.06
C SER A 258 14.68 17.69 -12.29
N ARG A 259 15.71 18.52 -12.57
CA ARG A 259 16.98 18.55 -11.85
C ARG A 259 17.15 19.84 -11.06
N PRO A 260 16.73 19.87 -9.79
CA PRO A 260 16.92 21.04 -8.95
C PRO A 260 18.40 21.34 -8.69
N PRO A 261 18.76 22.62 -8.44
CA PRO A 261 20.13 23.02 -8.15
C PRO A 261 20.76 22.20 -7.01
N TRP A 262 19.96 21.85 -5.99
CA TRP A 262 20.39 20.98 -4.91
C TRP A 262 20.80 19.58 -5.39
N THR A 263 20.07 18.95 -6.30
CA THR A 263 20.47 17.61 -6.79
C THR A 263 21.74 17.68 -7.61
N VAL A 264 21.89 18.72 -8.43
CA VAL A 264 23.12 18.96 -9.21
C VAL A 264 24.31 19.15 -8.29
N LEU A 265 24.17 19.95 -7.22
CA LEU A 265 25.24 20.13 -6.24
C LEU A 265 25.61 18.82 -5.54
N MET A 266 24.62 18.00 -5.17
CA MET A 266 24.90 16.69 -4.56
C MET A 266 25.61 15.77 -5.56
N ASP A 267 25.20 15.78 -6.83
CA ASP A 267 25.86 15.01 -7.89
C ASP A 267 27.32 15.46 -8.06
N ASP A 268 27.59 16.76 -8.04
CA ASP A 268 28.96 17.30 -8.14
C ASP A 268 29.83 16.90 -6.94
N ILE A 269 29.28 16.96 -5.72
CA ILE A 269 29.98 16.52 -4.50
C ILE A 269 30.31 15.03 -4.57
N HIS A 270 29.37 14.22 -5.05
CA HIS A 270 29.57 12.79 -5.24
C HIS A 270 30.64 12.52 -6.30
N ALA A 271 30.56 13.15 -7.46
CA ALA A 271 31.56 13.00 -8.52
C ALA A 271 32.97 13.42 -8.04
N HIS A 272 33.06 14.47 -7.22
CA HIS A 272 34.33 14.87 -6.62
C HIS A 272 34.87 13.81 -5.66
N TYR A 273 34.00 13.21 -4.82
CA TYR A 273 34.38 12.15 -3.90
C TYR A 273 34.76 10.84 -4.62
N GLU A 274 34.09 10.51 -5.72
CA GLU A 274 34.44 9.42 -6.64
C GLU A 274 35.87 9.59 -7.19
N LEU A 275 36.19 10.78 -7.68
CA LEU A 275 37.51 11.10 -8.21
C LEU A 275 38.60 11.11 -7.12
N ALA A 276 38.27 11.53 -5.90
CA ALA A 276 39.22 11.58 -4.79
C ALA A 276 39.53 10.19 -4.20
N HIS A 277 38.65 9.21 -4.37
CA HIS A 277 38.77 7.88 -3.75
C HIS A 277 38.42 6.74 -4.74
N PRO A 278 39.27 6.51 -5.76
CA PRO A 278 39.01 5.50 -6.79
C PRO A 278 39.06 4.05 -6.26
N ASP A 279 39.81 3.80 -5.18
CA ASP A 279 40.01 2.44 -4.64
C ASP A 279 38.88 1.96 -3.71
N ARG A 280 37.83 2.79 -3.52
CA ARG A 280 36.68 2.43 -2.67
C ARG A 280 35.50 2.03 -3.52
N ASP A 281 34.89 0.89 -3.22
CA ASP A 281 33.59 0.51 -3.76
C ASP A 281 32.55 1.54 -3.31
N GLN A 282 32.06 2.34 -4.26
CA GLN A 282 31.04 3.34 -3.99
C GLN A 282 29.66 2.78 -4.35
N PRO A 283 28.67 2.87 -3.44
CA PRO A 283 27.33 2.39 -3.74
C PRO A 283 26.71 3.23 -4.87
N GLU A 284 26.18 2.57 -5.89
CA GLU A 284 25.45 3.24 -6.97
C GLU A 284 24.32 4.09 -6.39
N ARG A 285 24.32 5.38 -6.71
CA ARG A 285 23.28 6.29 -6.24
C ARG A 285 21.97 5.99 -6.98
N PRO A 286 20.88 5.66 -6.27
CA PRO A 286 19.60 5.52 -6.94
C PRO A 286 19.15 6.89 -7.45
N CYS A 287 18.75 6.95 -8.72
CA CYS A 287 18.06 8.11 -9.26
C CYS A 287 16.67 8.18 -8.61
N ILE A 288 16.45 9.22 -7.79
CA ILE A 288 15.19 9.43 -7.08
C ILE A 288 14.39 10.51 -7.81
N PRO A 289 13.14 10.24 -8.23
CA PRO A 289 12.30 11.23 -8.89
C PRO A 289 11.66 12.18 -7.88
N ILE A 290 11.16 13.31 -8.38
CA ILE A 290 10.24 14.16 -7.65
C ILE A 290 8.83 13.57 -7.81
N THR A 291 8.21 13.22 -6.70
CA THR A 291 6.85 12.67 -6.67
C THR A 291 5.89 13.71 -6.14
N TYR A 292 4.76 13.90 -6.82
CA TYR A 292 3.69 14.78 -6.40
C TYR A 292 2.58 13.92 -5.81
N VAL A 293 2.27 14.14 -4.53
CA VAL A 293 1.31 13.35 -3.77
C VAL A 293 0.34 14.25 -3.03
N SER A 294 -0.86 13.76 -2.69
CA SER A 294 -1.75 14.46 -1.77
C SER A 294 -1.19 14.47 -0.35
N LEU A 295 -1.68 15.40 0.47
CA LEU A 295 -1.27 15.52 1.86
C LEU A 295 -1.60 14.26 2.65
N ARG A 296 -0.63 13.80 3.45
CA ARG A 296 -0.78 12.67 4.37
C ARG A 296 -0.33 13.11 5.77
N PRO A 297 -0.80 12.44 6.84
CA PRO A 297 -0.37 12.73 8.21
C PRO A 297 1.15 12.68 8.38
N SER A 298 1.84 11.78 7.67
CA SER A 298 3.29 11.65 7.70
C SER A 298 4.04 12.86 7.15
N HIS A 299 3.40 13.70 6.34
CA HIS A 299 4.02 14.89 5.76
C HIS A 299 3.89 16.13 6.64
N LEU A 300 2.91 16.16 7.56
CA LEU A 300 2.54 17.38 8.30
C LEU A 300 3.74 18.04 8.98
N HIS A 301 4.57 17.27 9.68
CA HIS A 301 5.73 17.83 10.39
C HIS A 301 6.68 18.59 9.45
N GLN A 302 7.04 17.97 8.31
CA GLN A 302 7.92 18.60 7.33
C GLN A 302 7.24 19.77 6.61
N VAL A 303 5.93 19.68 6.38
CA VAL A 303 5.16 20.76 5.76
C VAL A 303 5.05 21.96 6.68
N HIS A 304 4.80 21.76 7.97
CA HIS A 304 4.75 22.85 8.96
C HIS A 304 6.10 23.55 9.05
N ASP A 305 7.21 22.80 9.11
CA ASP A 305 8.55 23.36 9.09
C ASP A 305 8.84 24.15 7.78
N LEU A 306 8.43 23.62 6.63
CA LEU A 306 8.57 24.31 5.34
C LEU A 306 7.77 25.63 5.31
N LEU A 307 6.51 25.60 5.72
CA LEU A 307 5.63 26.77 5.70
C LEU A 307 6.09 27.83 6.71
N ALA A 308 6.52 27.42 7.90
CA ALA A 308 7.05 28.34 8.91
C ALA A 308 8.28 29.10 8.40
N ARG A 309 9.21 28.41 7.72
CA ARG A 309 10.41 29.02 7.15
C ARG A 309 10.13 29.98 5.99
N VAL A 310 9.10 29.71 5.19
CA VAL A 310 8.79 30.49 3.97
C VAL A 310 7.85 31.66 4.27
N PHE A 311 6.94 31.50 5.22
CA PHE A 311 5.91 32.46 5.56
C PHE A 311 6.16 33.06 6.95
N TRP A 312 5.50 32.52 7.97
CA TRP A 312 5.63 32.95 9.37
C TRP A 312 5.41 31.74 10.30
N ASP A 313 5.91 31.85 11.53
CA ASP A 313 5.83 30.78 12.52
C ASP A 313 4.38 30.52 12.99
N GLY A 314 4.10 29.27 13.37
CA GLY A 314 2.80 28.89 13.93
C GLY A 314 1.72 28.54 12.89
N ILE A 315 2.09 28.33 11.62
CA ILE A 315 1.17 27.81 10.61
C ILE A 315 0.85 26.34 10.89
N ASP A 316 -0.43 26.05 11.11
CA ASP A 316 -0.95 24.69 11.22
C ASP A 316 -1.91 24.42 10.05
N VAL A 317 -1.60 23.37 9.28
CA VAL A 317 -2.41 22.91 8.15
C VAL A 317 -2.97 21.50 8.38
N SER A 318 -3.01 21.05 9.63
CA SER A 318 -3.60 19.76 10.02
C SER A 318 -5.06 19.63 9.55
N ASP A 319 -5.80 20.74 9.55
CA ASP A 319 -7.19 20.81 9.09
C ASP A 319 -7.35 20.38 7.62
N ALA A 320 -6.33 20.58 6.79
CA ALA A 320 -6.38 20.23 5.37
C ALA A 320 -6.50 18.71 5.13
N LEU A 321 -6.17 17.87 6.12
CA LEU A 321 -6.41 16.43 6.05
C LEU A 321 -7.89 16.07 6.07
N HIS A 322 -8.73 16.92 6.68
CA HIS A 322 -10.17 16.69 6.79
C HIS A 322 -10.94 17.15 5.55
N TYR A 323 -10.38 18.09 4.76
CA TYR A 323 -11.02 18.71 3.60
C TYR A 323 -10.56 18.12 2.27
N THR A 324 -10.76 16.81 2.07
CA THR A 324 -10.47 16.11 0.79
C THR A 324 -9.08 16.44 0.22
N PRO A 325 -7.99 16.02 0.90
CA PRO A 325 -6.62 16.39 0.53
C PRO A 325 -6.26 16.00 -0.91
N GLU A 326 -6.89 14.97 -1.45
CA GLU A 326 -6.73 14.52 -2.84
C GLU A 326 -7.08 15.57 -3.90
N ARG A 327 -7.95 16.53 -3.56
CA ARG A 327 -8.31 17.63 -4.46
C ARG A 327 -7.63 18.93 -4.07
N CYS A 328 -7.50 19.20 -2.77
CA CYS A 328 -7.09 20.51 -2.28
C CYS A 328 -5.59 20.65 -2.03
N THR A 329 -4.81 19.56 -2.06
CA THR A 329 -3.40 19.60 -1.67
C THR A 329 -2.51 18.90 -2.68
N VAL A 330 -1.35 19.50 -2.94
CA VAL A 330 -0.28 18.90 -3.73
C VAL A 330 1.02 19.07 -2.96
N ILE A 331 1.67 17.96 -2.62
CA ILE A 331 2.94 17.91 -1.90
C ILE A 331 3.98 17.34 -2.85
N ALA A 332 5.06 18.07 -3.08
CA ALA A 332 6.21 17.60 -3.83
C ALA A 332 7.22 16.94 -2.89
N MET A 333 7.63 15.71 -3.22
CA MET A 333 8.53 14.90 -2.43
C MET A 333 9.70 14.40 -3.25
N TYR A 334 10.90 14.48 -2.68
CA TYR A 334 12.10 13.81 -3.18
C TYR A 334 12.46 12.66 -2.23
N GLY A 335 12.11 11.43 -2.62
CA GLY A 335 12.21 10.27 -1.73
C GLY A 335 11.28 10.41 -0.52
N HIS A 336 11.85 10.62 0.68
CA HIS A 336 11.10 10.86 1.92
C HIS A 336 11.08 12.33 2.36
N LEU A 337 11.69 13.21 1.58
CA LEU A 337 11.83 14.63 1.90
C LEU A 337 10.73 15.44 1.21
N VAL A 338 10.01 16.27 1.97
CA VAL A 338 9.10 17.27 1.41
C VAL A 338 9.91 18.45 0.90
N VAL A 339 9.77 18.74 -0.40
CA VAL A 339 10.48 19.82 -1.09
C VAL A 339 9.55 20.95 -1.53
N GLY A 340 8.24 20.69 -1.56
CA GLY A 340 7.25 21.72 -1.86
C GLY A 340 5.87 21.34 -1.34
N ALA A 341 5.05 22.34 -1.08
CA ALA A 341 3.68 22.16 -0.64
C ALA A 341 2.78 23.24 -1.20
N ALA A 342 1.62 22.83 -1.69
CA ALA A 342 0.60 23.69 -2.27
C ALA A 342 -0.79 23.33 -1.72
N PHE A 343 -1.53 24.33 -1.28
CA PHE A 343 -2.79 24.18 -0.56
C PHE A 343 -3.87 25.08 -1.14
N LEU A 344 -5.07 24.52 -1.22
CA LEU A 344 -6.32 25.20 -1.52
C LEU A 344 -7.21 25.16 -0.28
N SER A 345 -7.90 26.26 0.05
CA SER A 345 -8.79 26.36 1.21
C SER A 345 -9.87 25.27 1.21
N SER A 346 -10.58 25.13 0.08
CA SER A 346 -11.61 24.10 -0.06
C SER A 346 -11.93 23.82 -1.53
N PRO A 347 -12.65 22.72 -1.84
CA PRO A 347 -13.10 22.44 -3.20
C PRO A 347 -14.17 23.42 -3.72
N GLN A 348 -14.83 24.15 -2.81
CA GLN A 348 -15.90 25.10 -3.13
C GLN A 348 -15.35 26.52 -3.29
N GLU A 349 -14.48 26.91 -2.36
CA GLU A 349 -13.73 28.15 -2.36
C GLU A 349 -12.30 27.85 -2.80
N THR A 350 -12.09 27.94 -4.12
CA THR A 350 -10.81 27.71 -4.81
C THR A 350 -9.83 28.85 -4.56
N TYR A 351 -9.52 29.09 -3.29
CA TYR A 351 -8.52 30.04 -2.82
C TYR A 351 -7.21 29.31 -2.50
N ILE A 352 -6.10 29.68 -3.16
CA ILE A 352 -4.78 29.11 -2.85
C ILE A 352 -4.28 29.78 -1.56
N THR A 353 -4.16 29.00 -0.50
CA THR A 353 -3.72 29.47 0.82
C THR A 353 -2.21 29.56 0.90
N TYR A 354 -1.52 28.50 0.47
CA TYR A 354 -0.08 28.38 0.55
C TYR A 354 0.47 27.74 -0.72
N LEU A 355 1.56 28.30 -1.24
CA LEU A 355 2.38 27.70 -2.27
C LEU A 355 3.84 27.97 -1.90
N ALA A 356 4.55 26.92 -1.49
CA ALA A 356 5.93 27.01 -1.05
C ALA A 356 6.79 25.93 -1.70
N VAL A 357 8.03 26.29 -2.03
CA VAL A 357 9.09 25.38 -2.42
C VAL A 357 10.27 25.64 -1.50
N ARG A 358 10.97 24.58 -1.11
CA ARG A 358 12.14 24.65 -0.25
C ARG A 358 13.27 25.42 -0.96
N ALA A 359 13.94 26.30 -0.23
CA ALA A 359 15.12 27.01 -0.75
C ALA A 359 16.17 26.01 -1.27
N GLY A 360 16.78 26.32 -2.42
CA GLY A 360 17.71 25.42 -3.13
C GLY A 360 17.05 24.41 -4.07
N TRP A 361 15.72 24.26 -4.00
CA TRP A 361 14.89 23.47 -4.94
C TRP A 361 14.16 24.34 -5.96
N GLU A 362 14.51 25.63 -6.00
CA GLU A 362 13.99 26.60 -6.95
C GLU A 362 14.49 26.31 -8.38
N ASN A 363 13.92 26.98 -9.38
CA ASN A 363 14.28 26.85 -10.80
C ASN A 363 14.05 25.46 -11.45
N ALA A 364 13.63 24.44 -10.70
CA ALA A 364 13.22 23.14 -11.23
C ALA A 364 11.74 23.06 -11.62
N GLN A 365 11.06 24.20 -11.82
CA GLN A 365 9.63 24.25 -12.16
C GLN A 365 8.69 23.52 -11.18
N ILE A 366 9.12 23.14 -9.97
CA ILE A 366 8.30 22.41 -9.00
C ILE A 366 7.03 23.19 -8.64
N ALA A 367 7.14 24.50 -8.40
CA ALA A 367 5.98 25.36 -8.14
C ALA A 367 5.02 25.41 -9.33
N THR A 368 5.55 25.46 -10.55
CA THR A 368 4.78 25.43 -11.80
C THR A 368 4.00 24.12 -11.90
N THR A 369 4.64 22.98 -11.66
CA THR A 369 4.01 21.65 -11.73
C THR A 369 2.95 21.48 -10.63
N MET A 370 3.23 21.91 -9.39
CA MET A 370 2.23 21.89 -8.31
C MET A 370 1.01 22.74 -8.64
N LEU A 371 1.23 23.97 -9.14
CA LEU A 371 0.14 24.87 -9.51
C LEU A 371 -0.66 24.33 -10.70
N TYR A 372 0.01 23.76 -11.71
CA TYR A 372 -0.64 23.07 -12.83
C TYR A 372 -1.58 21.97 -12.34
N HIS A 373 -1.11 21.10 -11.45
CA HIS A 373 -1.95 20.02 -10.90
C HIS A 373 -3.13 20.56 -10.08
N LEU A 374 -2.93 21.58 -9.25
CA LEU A 374 -4.03 22.21 -8.50
C LEU A 374 -5.12 22.77 -9.41
N ILE A 375 -4.71 23.43 -10.51
CA ILE A 375 -5.66 23.98 -11.48
C ILE A 375 -6.36 22.86 -12.27
N ALA A 376 -5.62 21.82 -12.67
CA ALA A 376 -6.17 20.69 -13.42
C ALA A 376 -7.23 19.91 -12.61
N LEU A 377 -7.10 19.88 -11.28
CA LEU A 377 -8.08 19.28 -10.37
C LEU A 377 -9.39 20.10 -10.28
N HIS A 378 -9.41 21.36 -10.73
CA HIS A 378 -10.56 22.27 -10.62
C HIS A 378 -10.88 22.99 -11.96
N PRO A 379 -11.29 22.25 -13.02
CA PRO A 379 -11.40 22.81 -14.37
C PRO A 379 -12.53 23.82 -14.59
N HIS A 380 -13.54 23.87 -13.71
CA HIS A 380 -14.75 24.70 -13.87
C HIS A 380 -14.92 25.73 -12.76
N ARG A 381 -13.82 26.09 -12.09
CA ARG A 381 -13.84 27.01 -10.97
C ARG A 381 -12.79 28.08 -11.16
N ASP A 382 -13.15 29.30 -10.77
CA ASP A 382 -12.22 30.40 -10.74
C ASP A 382 -11.30 30.26 -9.54
N ILE A 383 -9.99 30.35 -9.76
CA ILE A 383 -9.01 30.20 -8.69
C ILE A 383 -8.54 31.58 -8.28
N THR A 384 -8.50 31.84 -6.97
CA THR A 384 -8.09 33.13 -6.42
C THR A 384 -6.92 32.95 -5.46
N LEU A 385 -6.10 33.98 -5.31
CA LEU A 385 -4.99 33.98 -4.34
C LEU A 385 -4.59 35.41 -3.96
N HIS A 386 -3.94 35.55 -2.81
CA HIS A 386 -3.23 36.77 -2.46
C HIS A 386 -1.72 36.53 -2.54
N VAL A 387 -1.00 37.55 -3.02
CA VAL A 387 0.45 37.49 -3.15
C VAL A 387 1.02 38.85 -2.78
N SER A 388 2.10 38.84 -2.00
CA SER A 388 2.78 40.07 -1.59
C SER A 388 3.28 40.83 -2.83
N ALA A 389 3.17 42.16 -2.79
CA ALA A 389 3.57 43.03 -3.89
C ALA A 389 5.04 42.88 -4.32
N ASN A 390 5.92 42.44 -3.41
CA ASN A 390 7.34 42.23 -3.70
C ASN A 390 7.73 40.76 -3.93
N ASN A 391 6.76 39.84 -4.00
CA ASN A 391 7.06 38.41 -4.16
C ASN A 391 7.28 38.07 -5.65
N PRO A 392 8.43 37.46 -6.03
CA PRO A 392 8.72 37.08 -7.41
C PRO A 392 7.74 36.07 -8.00
N ALA A 393 6.97 35.35 -7.16
CA ALA A 393 5.90 34.45 -7.59
C ALA A 393 4.81 35.14 -8.42
N MET A 394 4.69 36.47 -8.36
CA MET A 394 3.84 37.26 -9.28
C MET A 394 4.06 36.89 -10.75
N LEU A 395 5.32 36.67 -11.16
CA LEU A 395 5.64 36.28 -12.53
C LEU A 395 5.16 34.88 -12.87
N LEU A 396 5.22 33.95 -11.91
CA LEU A 396 4.69 32.60 -12.08
C LEU A 396 3.18 32.63 -12.29
N TYR A 397 2.45 33.33 -11.42
CA TYR A 397 0.99 33.43 -11.54
C TYR A 397 0.56 34.10 -12.85
N ASN A 398 1.26 35.15 -13.27
CA ASN A 398 0.98 35.81 -14.55
C ASN A 398 1.15 34.85 -15.75
N ARG A 399 2.17 33.98 -15.75
CA ARG A 399 2.35 32.96 -16.81
C ARG A 399 1.20 31.96 -16.89
N PHE A 400 0.56 31.65 -15.75
CA PHE A 400 -0.64 30.82 -15.72
C PHE A 400 -1.92 31.57 -16.11
N GLY A 401 -1.84 32.88 -16.38
CA GLY A 401 -2.97 33.71 -16.78
C GLY A 401 -3.77 34.32 -15.63
N PHE A 402 -3.23 34.30 -14.40
CA PHE A 402 -3.84 35.03 -13.29
C PHE A 402 -3.81 36.53 -13.55
N LYS A 403 -4.95 37.20 -13.35
CA LYS A 403 -5.08 38.65 -13.47
C LYS A 403 -5.23 39.29 -12.09
N ALA A 404 -4.56 40.41 -11.88
CA ALA A 404 -4.77 41.22 -10.68
C ALA A 404 -6.14 41.90 -10.75
N GLU A 405 -6.96 41.69 -9.72
CA GLU A 405 -8.27 42.33 -9.59
C GLU A 405 -8.20 43.51 -8.61
N GLU A 406 -7.53 43.35 -7.48
CA GLU A 406 -7.54 44.34 -6.39
C GLU A 406 -6.15 44.45 -5.74
N PHE A 407 -5.80 45.65 -5.27
CA PHE A 407 -4.65 45.91 -4.41
C PHE A 407 -5.13 46.17 -2.99
N ILE A 408 -4.58 45.43 -2.02
CA ILE A 408 -4.99 45.48 -0.62
C ILE A 408 -3.80 45.94 0.21
N ALA A 409 -3.90 47.15 0.76
CA ALA A 409 -2.91 47.70 1.68
C ALA A 409 -2.98 47.01 3.05
N GLY A 410 -1.81 46.70 3.64
CA GLY A 410 -1.73 46.14 4.99
C GLY A 410 -2.24 44.70 5.17
N PHE A 411 -2.50 43.97 4.08
CA PHE A 411 -3.02 42.59 4.15
C PHE A 411 -2.20 41.66 5.05
N TYR A 412 -0.86 41.77 5.01
CA TYR A 412 0.04 40.94 5.79
C TYR A 412 0.50 41.57 7.12
N GLU A 413 -0.04 42.72 7.51
CA GLU A 413 0.40 43.43 8.72
C GLU A 413 0.17 42.64 10.01
N ALA A 414 -0.89 41.82 10.06
CA ALA A 414 -1.18 40.97 11.20
C ALA A 414 -0.29 39.71 11.30
N TYR A 415 0.43 39.37 10.23
CA TYR A 415 1.18 38.11 10.12
C TYR A 415 2.70 38.32 10.07
N LEU A 416 3.16 39.46 9.53
CA LEU A 416 4.57 39.80 9.43
C LEU A 416 5.02 40.67 10.60
N ASP A 417 6.24 40.45 11.05
CA ASP A 417 6.88 41.34 12.02
C ASP A 417 7.01 42.76 11.47
N THR A 418 6.96 43.75 12.36
CA THR A 418 7.04 45.18 12.03
C THR A 418 8.35 45.51 11.32
N ASN A 419 9.43 44.78 11.62
CA ASN A 419 10.75 44.93 11.01
C ASN A 419 10.97 44.08 9.75
N SER A 420 9.96 43.34 9.28
CA SER A 420 10.11 42.48 8.12
C SER A 420 10.38 43.29 6.85
N ARG A 421 11.33 42.80 6.02
CA ARG A 421 11.62 43.38 4.69
C ARG A 421 10.56 43.01 3.64
N ALA A 422 9.64 42.09 3.96
CA ALA A 422 8.56 41.70 3.07
C ALA A 422 7.49 42.79 3.00
N SER A 423 6.87 42.98 1.83
CA SER A 423 5.80 43.97 1.70
C SER A 423 4.56 43.51 2.47
N LYS A 424 3.99 44.43 3.26
CA LYS A 424 2.71 44.19 3.96
C LYS A 424 1.51 44.22 3.01
N ASN A 425 1.69 44.72 1.78
CA ASN A 425 0.62 44.89 0.80
C ASN A 425 0.49 43.67 -0.09
N ALA A 426 -0.72 43.37 -0.54
CA ALA A 426 -1.00 42.21 -1.38
C ALA A 426 -1.79 42.58 -2.64
N PHE A 427 -1.56 41.83 -3.72
CA PHE A 427 -2.47 41.79 -4.86
C PHE A 427 -3.40 40.58 -4.75
N ARG A 428 -4.70 40.80 -4.93
CA ARG A 428 -5.66 39.73 -5.15
C ARG A 428 -5.63 39.35 -6.62
N LEU A 429 -5.24 38.13 -6.92
CA LEU A 429 -5.24 37.59 -8.26
C LEU A 429 -6.39 36.61 -8.47
N ARG A 430 -6.91 36.54 -9.70
CA ARG A 430 -7.92 35.57 -10.13
C ARG A 430 -7.56 34.97 -11.48
N LEU A 431 -7.65 33.65 -11.57
CA LEU A 431 -7.68 32.88 -12.81
C LEU A 431 -9.14 32.55 -13.13
N ARG A 432 -9.64 33.03 -14.27
CA ARG A 432 -11.00 32.73 -14.76
C ARG A 432 -10.95 31.53 -15.70
N ARG A 433 -11.91 30.60 -15.54
CA ARG A 433 -11.97 29.36 -16.33
C ARG A 433 -13.17 29.28 -17.26
#